data_AF-A0A286QZW0-F1
#
_entry.id   AF-A0A286QZW0-F1
#
_cell.length_a   1.000
_cell.length_b   1.000
_cell.length_c   1.000
_cell.angle_alpha   90.00
_cell.angle_beta   90.00
_cell.angle_gamma   90.00
#
_symmetry.space_group_name_H-M   'P 1'
#
loop_
_entity.id
_entity.type
_entity.pdbx_description
1 polymer ?
#
loop_
_entity_poly.entity_id
_entity_poly.type
_entity_poly.pdbx_seq_one_letter_code
_entity_poly.pdbx_strand_id
1 'polypeptide(L)'
;GGTEGNMFGCYLGREIFPNGTLYYSKDTHYSVAKIVKLLRIKSTLVESQPNGEMDYTDLIKKIKRDNEKHPIIFANIGTTVRGAIDNIAIIQESISELGIERKDYYLHADAALSGMILPFVDNPQPFNFADGIDSIGVSGHKMIGSP
;
A
#
# COMPACT_ATOMS: atom_id res chain seq x y z
N GLY A 1 -7.35 2.62 15.68
CA GLY A 1 -6.62 3.75 15.06
C GLY A 1 -5.92 3.30 13.79
N GLY A 2 -5.32 4.19 12.98
CA GLY A 2 -4.78 3.82 11.64
C GLY A 2 -3.84 2.60 11.62
N THR A 3 -3.01 2.39 12.65
CA THR A 3 -2.13 1.21 12.76
C THR A 3 -2.88 -0.12 12.77
N GLU A 4 -4.03 -0.19 13.44
CA GLU A 4 -4.84 -1.42 13.50
C GLU A 4 -5.50 -1.71 12.15
N GLY A 5 -5.99 -0.68 11.46
CA GLY A 5 -6.53 -0.82 10.10
C GLY A 5 -5.48 -1.33 9.12
N ASN A 6 -4.27 -0.77 9.15
CA ASN A 6 -3.14 -1.25 8.34
C ASN A 6 -2.72 -2.68 8.73
N MET A 7 -2.75 -3.01 10.03
CA MET A 7 -2.45 -4.37 10.49
C MET A 7 -3.46 -5.37 9.94
N PHE A 8 -4.75 -5.04 9.99
CA PHE A 8 -5.81 -5.89 9.47
C PHE A 8 -5.73 -6.02 7.93
N GLY A 9 -5.42 -4.93 7.22
CA GLY A 9 -5.20 -4.95 5.77
C GLY A 9 -4.04 -5.87 5.37
N CYS A 10 -2.90 -5.79 6.06
CA CYS A 10 -1.76 -6.69 5.85
C CYS A 10 -2.08 -8.14 6.25
N TYR A 11 -2.82 -8.33 7.33
CA TYR A 11 -3.29 -9.66 7.76
C TYR A 11 -4.16 -10.30 6.68
N LEU A 12 -5.15 -9.58 6.14
CA LEU A 12 -6.02 -10.11 5.09
C LEU A 12 -5.23 -10.45 3.82
N GLY A 13 -4.31 -9.58 3.38
CA GLY A 13 -3.44 -9.89 2.25
C GLY A 13 -2.62 -11.16 2.47
N ARG A 14 -2.10 -11.38 3.69
CA ARG A 14 -1.40 -12.62 4.06
C ARG A 14 -2.32 -13.83 4.08
N GLU A 15 -3.56 -13.72 4.57
CA GLU A 15 -4.48 -14.87 4.58
C GLU A 15 -4.89 -15.28 3.16
N ILE A 16 -5.03 -14.31 2.24
CA ILE A 16 -5.31 -14.58 0.82
C ILE A 16 -4.07 -15.20 0.14
N PHE A 17 -2.88 -14.67 0.44
CA PHE A 17 -1.61 -15.15 -0.11
C PHE A 17 -0.62 -15.52 1.02
N PRO A 18 -0.73 -16.72 1.62
CA PRO A 18 0.07 -17.10 2.79
C PRO A 18 1.59 -17.08 2.59
N ASN A 19 2.03 -17.29 1.36
CA ASN A 19 3.43 -17.27 0.96
C ASN A 19 3.84 -15.97 0.24
N GLY A 20 2.90 -15.03 0.09
CA GLY A 20 3.12 -13.77 -0.61
C GLY A 20 4.07 -12.84 0.14
N THR A 21 4.77 -12.02 -0.63
CA THR A 21 5.69 -11.00 -0.11
C THR A 21 4.99 -9.65 -0.04
N LEU A 22 5.05 -8.99 1.12
CA LEU A 22 4.61 -7.61 1.29
C LEU A 22 5.66 -6.63 0.78
N TYR A 23 5.30 -5.80 -0.19
CA TYR A 23 6.09 -4.70 -0.73
C TYR A 23 5.57 -3.37 -0.19
N TYR A 24 6.46 -2.59 0.41
CA TYR A 24 6.15 -1.27 0.97
C TYR A 24 7.34 -0.33 0.78
N SER A 25 7.07 0.96 0.56
CA SER A 25 8.09 1.96 0.25
C SER A 25 8.85 2.42 1.51
N LYS A 26 10.02 3.04 1.33
CA LYS A 26 10.83 3.62 2.43
C LYS A 26 10.09 4.70 3.22
N ASP A 27 9.24 5.48 2.55
CA ASP A 27 8.43 6.53 3.17
C ASP A 27 7.10 6.00 3.77
N THR A 28 6.87 4.69 3.73
CA THR A 28 5.73 4.05 4.40
C THR A 28 5.81 4.26 5.91
N HIS A 29 4.66 4.49 6.56
CA HIS A 29 4.61 4.73 8.00
C HIS A 29 5.29 3.61 8.80
N TYR A 30 6.09 3.98 9.80
CA TYR A 30 6.94 3.05 10.57
C TYR A 30 6.17 1.89 11.23
N SER A 31 4.84 2.03 11.41
CA SER A 31 4.01 0.95 11.95
C SER A 31 4.04 -0.30 11.06
N VAL A 32 4.26 -0.17 9.75
CA VAL A 32 4.28 -1.31 8.83
C VAL A 32 5.42 -2.27 9.13
N ALA A 33 6.61 -1.77 9.46
CA ALA A 33 7.73 -2.61 9.90
C ALA A 33 7.40 -3.40 11.19
N LYS A 34 6.63 -2.78 12.10
CA LYS A 34 6.14 -3.47 13.31
C LYS A 34 5.10 -4.54 12.96
N ILE A 35 4.15 -4.21 12.08
CA ILE A 35 3.11 -5.12 11.58
C ILE A 35 3.73 -6.36 10.92
N VAL A 36 4.69 -6.16 10.02
CA VAL A 36 5.44 -7.24 9.35
C VAL A 36 6.04 -8.21 10.38
N LYS A 37 6.70 -7.68 11.41
CA LYS A 37 7.32 -8.48 12.46
C LYS A 37 6.30 -9.23 13.31
N LEU A 38 5.18 -8.59 13.67
CA LEU A 38 4.12 -9.19 14.47
C LEU A 38 3.37 -10.29 13.72
N LEU A 39 3.06 -10.05 12.44
CA LEU A 39 2.32 -10.99 11.59
C LEU A 39 3.23 -12.02 10.90
N ARG A 40 4.55 -11.92 11.06
CA ARG A 40 5.56 -12.78 10.42
C ARG A 40 5.38 -12.86 8.89
N ILE A 41 5.07 -11.72 8.27
CA ILE A 41 4.88 -11.61 6.82
C ILE A 41 6.26 -11.53 6.16
N LYS A 42 6.49 -12.29 5.08
CA LYS A 42 7.66 -12.09 4.22
C LYS A 42 7.55 -10.71 3.60
N SER A 43 8.61 -9.89 3.66
CA SER A 43 8.50 -8.51 3.21
C SER A 43 9.75 -8.01 2.50
N THR A 44 9.55 -7.13 1.54
CA THR A 44 10.61 -6.46 0.78
C THR A 44 10.39 -4.96 0.81
N LEU A 45 11.35 -4.22 1.35
CA LEU A 45 11.36 -2.76 1.32
C LEU A 45 11.62 -2.28 -0.12
N VAL A 46 10.82 -1.35 -0.63
CA VAL A 46 10.94 -0.69 -1.94
C VAL A 46 11.51 0.72 -1.75
N GLU A 47 12.32 1.19 -2.70
CA GLU A 47 12.82 2.57 -2.69
C GLU A 47 11.68 3.59 -2.85
N SER A 48 11.96 4.83 -2.47
CA SER A 48 11.07 5.95 -2.68
C SER A 48 11.74 6.99 -3.57
N GLN A 49 10.96 7.64 -4.41
CA GLN A 49 11.34 8.79 -5.20
C GLN A 49 11.64 10.00 -4.29
N PRO A 50 12.33 11.05 -4.79
CA PRO A 50 12.64 12.23 -3.98
C PRO A 50 11.43 12.97 -3.40
N ASN A 51 10.24 12.81 -4.00
CA ASN A 51 8.98 13.38 -3.50
C ASN A 51 8.34 12.51 -2.38
N GLY A 52 8.84 11.30 -2.12
CA GLY A 52 8.32 10.35 -1.14
C GLY A 52 7.36 9.29 -1.71
N GLU A 53 7.06 9.35 -3.00
CA GLU A 53 6.27 8.35 -3.71
C GLU A 53 7.09 7.06 -3.89
N MET A 54 6.43 5.91 -4.01
CA MET A 54 7.08 4.64 -4.30
C MET A 54 7.86 4.71 -5.64
N ASP A 55 9.05 4.11 -5.67
CA ASP A 55 9.77 3.87 -6.92
C ASP A 55 9.23 2.59 -7.58
N TYR A 56 8.41 2.75 -8.63
CA TYR A 56 7.80 1.63 -9.35
C TYR A 56 8.80 0.77 -10.13
N THR A 57 9.92 1.37 -10.57
CA THR A 57 10.97 0.62 -11.26
C THR A 57 11.67 -0.32 -10.28
N ASP A 58 11.95 0.17 -9.08
CA ASP A 58 12.51 -0.63 -8.01
C ASP A 58 11.51 -1.67 -7.46
N LEU A 59 10.21 -1.34 -7.40
CA LEU A 59 9.14 -2.30 -7.08
C LEU A 59 9.19 -3.50 -8.04
N ILE A 60 9.12 -3.25 -9.35
CA ILE A 60 9.18 -4.29 -10.39
C ILE A 60 10.45 -5.12 -10.26
N LYS A 61 11.60 -4.45 -10.10
CA LYS A 61 12.90 -5.12 -9.96
C LYS A 61 12.90 -6.08 -8.78
N LYS A 62 12.32 -5.66 -7.64
CA LYS A 62 12.24 -6.46 -6.42
C LYS A 62 11.26 -7.62 -6.54
N ILE A 63 10.09 -7.43 -7.14
CA ILE A 63 9.14 -8.51 -7.43
C ILE A 63 9.79 -9.58 -8.33
N LYS A 64 10.48 -9.17 -9.41
CA LYS A 64 11.20 -10.08 -10.30
C LYS A 64 12.33 -10.83 -9.57
N ARG A 65 13.15 -10.12 -8.79
CA ARG A 65 14.25 -10.70 -8.00
C ARG A 65 13.74 -11.76 -7.03
N ASP A 66 12.61 -11.48 -6.38
CA ASP A 66 12.02 -12.37 -5.39
C ASP A 66 11.28 -13.56 -6.03
N ASN A 67 11.16 -13.58 -7.38
CA ASN A 67 10.33 -14.49 -8.18
C ASN A 67 8.91 -14.60 -7.62
N GLU A 68 8.37 -13.46 -7.15
CA GLU A 68 7.08 -13.42 -6.49
C GLU A 68 5.94 -13.56 -7.51
N LYS A 69 4.97 -14.40 -7.18
CA LYS A 69 3.76 -14.65 -7.98
C LYS A 69 2.53 -14.01 -7.35
N HIS A 70 2.58 -13.79 -6.04
CA HIS A 70 1.49 -13.23 -5.27
C HIS A 70 1.93 -12.03 -4.42
N PRO A 71 2.30 -10.90 -5.05
CA PRO A 71 2.75 -9.74 -4.31
C PRO A 71 1.59 -9.12 -3.53
N ILE A 72 1.89 -8.72 -2.29
CA ILE A 72 1.00 -7.92 -1.45
C ILE A 72 1.57 -6.50 -1.47
N ILE A 73 0.85 -5.54 -2.04
CA ILE A 73 1.31 -4.17 -2.19
C ILE A 73 0.70 -3.30 -1.09
N PHE A 74 1.57 -2.55 -0.40
CA PHE A 74 1.18 -1.50 0.52
C PHE A 74 1.41 -0.14 -0.14
N ALA A 75 0.33 0.47 -0.64
CA ALA A 75 0.34 1.77 -1.29
C ALA A 75 -0.02 2.87 -0.28
N ASN A 76 0.72 3.98 -0.29
CA ASN A 76 0.49 5.13 0.57
C ASN A 76 -0.36 6.15 -0.17
N ILE A 77 -1.57 6.44 0.32
CA ILE A 77 -2.40 7.53 -0.16
C ILE A 77 -2.16 8.74 0.76
N GLY A 78 -0.95 9.29 0.68
CA GLY A 78 -0.46 10.35 1.56
C GLY A 78 0.52 9.83 2.61
N THR A 79 1.82 9.86 2.28
CA THR A 79 2.88 9.53 3.24
C THR A 79 2.93 10.51 4.40
N THR A 80 3.46 10.06 5.54
CA THR A 80 3.35 10.81 6.81
C THR A 80 4.12 12.14 6.79
N VAL A 81 5.27 12.18 6.12
CA VAL A 81 6.16 13.36 6.12
C VAL A 81 5.90 14.27 4.93
N ARG A 82 5.76 13.71 3.73
CA ARG A 82 5.70 14.47 2.48
C ARG A 82 4.30 14.54 1.87
N GLY A 83 3.33 13.80 2.40
CA GLY A 83 2.00 13.69 1.80
C GLY A 83 2.01 13.07 0.41
N ALA A 84 3.07 12.32 0.06
CA ALA A 84 3.23 11.71 -1.25
C ALA A 84 2.18 10.63 -1.47
N ILE A 85 1.73 10.47 -2.71
CA ILE A 85 0.67 9.52 -3.06
C ILE A 85 1.22 8.53 -4.07
N ASP A 86 1.18 7.26 -3.71
CA ASP A 86 1.49 6.16 -4.61
C ASP A 86 0.37 6.02 -5.64
N ASN A 87 0.74 5.96 -6.92
CA ASN A 87 -0.15 5.92 -8.06
C ASN A 87 -0.62 4.49 -8.32
N ILE A 88 -1.88 4.23 -7.93
CA ILE A 88 -2.53 2.92 -8.05
C ILE A 88 -2.58 2.41 -9.49
N ALA A 89 -2.76 3.30 -10.48
CA ALA A 89 -2.80 2.89 -11.89
C ALA A 89 -1.42 2.39 -12.35
N ILE A 90 -0.35 3.12 -12.01
CA ILE A 90 1.03 2.71 -12.37
C ILE A 90 1.43 1.41 -11.67
N ILE A 91 1.03 1.21 -10.40
CA ILE A 91 1.28 -0.05 -9.69
C ILE A 91 0.61 -1.23 -10.42
N GLN A 92 -0.67 -1.10 -10.79
CA GLN A 92 -1.40 -2.17 -11.46
C GLN A 92 -0.85 -2.45 -12.86
N GLU A 93 -0.52 -1.42 -13.63
CA GLU A 93 0.14 -1.54 -14.93
C GLU A 93 1.49 -2.26 -14.81
N SER A 94 2.33 -1.80 -13.87
CA SER A 94 3.63 -2.38 -13.56
C SER A 94 3.56 -3.86 -13.21
N ILE A 95 2.55 -4.28 -12.44
CA ILE A 95 2.34 -5.68 -12.06
C ILE A 95 1.81 -6.50 -13.25
N SER A 96 0.91 -5.93 -14.04
CA SER A 96 0.40 -6.56 -15.26
C SER A 96 1.52 -6.84 -16.27
N GLU A 97 2.51 -5.95 -16.40
CA GLU A 97 3.69 -6.15 -17.25
C GLU A 97 4.57 -7.34 -16.79
N LEU A 98 4.43 -7.79 -15.55
CA LEU A 98 5.08 -9.01 -15.04
C LEU A 98 4.31 -10.29 -15.39
N GLY A 99 3.16 -10.17 -16.03
CA GLY A 99 2.25 -11.28 -16.30
C GLY A 99 1.51 -11.79 -15.06
N ILE A 100 1.40 -10.96 -14.01
CA ILE A 100 0.62 -11.28 -12.81
C ILE A 100 -0.79 -10.74 -13.02
N GLU A 101 -1.79 -11.62 -13.00
CA GLU A 101 -3.19 -11.22 -13.20
C GLU A 101 -3.75 -10.51 -11.98
N ARG A 102 -4.83 -9.72 -12.14
CA ARG A 102 -5.44 -8.96 -11.04
C ARG A 102 -5.81 -9.83 -9.83
N LYS A 103 -6.25 -11.07 -10.06
CA LYS A 103 -6.64 -12.02 -9.01
C LYS A 103 -5.46 -12.56 -8.20
N ASP A 104 -4.24 -12.38 -8.70
CA ASP A 104 -3.03 -12.98 -8.15
C ASP A 104 -2.22 -11.99 -7.32
N TYR A 105 -2.71 -10.77 -7.05
CA TYR A 105 -2.07 -9.86 -6.10
C TYR A 105 -3.10 -9.15 -5.23
N TYR A 106 -2.62 -8.62 -4.10
CA TYR A 106 -3.42 -7.87 -3.15
C TYR A 106 -2.89 -6.44 -3.03
N LEU A 107 -3.79 -5.45 -3.02
CA LEU A 107 -3.44 -4.04 -2.92
C LEU A 107 -4.13 -3.39 -1.72
N HIS A 108 -3.35 -3.04 -0.71
CA HIS A 108 -3.78 -2.27 0.45
C HIS A 108 -3.39 -0.80 0.28
N ALA A 109 -4.34 0.10 0.51
CA ALA A 109 -4.12 1.54 0.53
C ALA A 109 -4.12 2.08 1.97
N ASP A 110 -3.00 2.64 2.41
CA ASP A 110 -2.95 3.45 3.63
C ASP A 110 -3.36 4.89 3.30
N ALA A 111 -4.63 5.18 3.56
CA ALA A 111 -5.21 6.50 3.46
C ALA A 111 -5.48 7.08 4.86
N ALA A 112 -4.61 6.80 5.86
CA ALA A 112 -4.87 7.14 7.24
C ALA A 112 -5.21 8.64 7.45
N LEU A 113 -4.52 9.55 6.73
CA LEU A 113 -4.85 10.97 6.72
C LEU A 113 -5.86 11.30 5.61
N SER A 114 -5.49 11.00 4.36
CA SER A 114 -6.19 11.48 3.16
C SER A 114 -7.56 10.84 2.94
N GLY A 115 -7.84 9.68 3.53
CA GLY A 115 -9.10 8.94 3.33
C GLY A 115 -10.35 9.69 3.82
N MET A 116 -10.18 10.68 4.71
CA MET A 116 -11.25 11.59 5.13
C MET A 116 -11.21 12.96 4.44
N ILE A 117 -10.35 13.14 3.43
CA ILE A 117 -10.19 14.37 2.64
C ILE A 117 -10.62 14.12 1.20
N LEU A 118 -10.03 13.10 0.56
CA LEU A 118 -10.17 12.83 -0.87
C LEU A 118 -11.61 12.62 -1.35
N PRO A 119 -12.55 12.04 -0.58
CA PRO A 119 -13.96 11.98 -0.98
C PRO A 119 -14.62 13.35 -1.23
N PHE A 120 -14.04 14.44 -0.75
CA PHE A 120 -14.57 15.80 -0.87
C PHE A 120 -13.75 16.70 -1.81
N VAL A 121 -12.77 16.14 -2.52
CA VAL A 121 -12.00 16.83 -3.56
C VAL A 121 -12.71 16.59 -4.89
N ASP A 122 -12.87 17.63 -5.72
CA ASP A 122 -13.63 17.52 -6.98
C ASP A 122 -13.00 16.56 -8.00
N ASN A 123 -11.66 16.50 -8.05
CA ASN A 123 -10.90 15.63 -8.96
C ASN A 123 -9.76 14.95 -8.18
N PRO A 124 -10.07 13.98 -7.30
CA PRO A 124 -9.04 13.28 -6.53
C PRO A 124 -8.30 12.31 -7.45
N GLN A 125 -7.02 12.10 -7.17
CA GLN A 125 -6.29 10.98 -7.76
C GLN A 125 -6.88 9.63 -7.28
N PRO A 126 -6.67 8.51 -8.01
CA PRO A 126 -7.15 7.18 -7.61
C PRO A 126 -6.82 6.81 -6.16
N PHE A 127 -7.81 6.36 -5.39
CA PHE A 127 -7.67 6.12 -3.95
C PHE A 127 -8.69 5.16 -3.33
N ASN A 128 -9.63 4.61 -4.10
CA ASN A 128 -10.72 3.79 -3.55
C ASN A 128 -10.89 2.42 -4.25
N PHE A 129 -11.92 1.67 -3.87
CA PHE A 129 -12.19 0.32 -4.39
C PHE A 129 -12.47 0.30 -5.90
N ALA A 130 -13.06 1.35 -6.48
CA ALA A 130 -13.29 1.45 -7.91
C ALA A 130 -11.97 1.59 -8.70
N ASP A 131 -10.89 2.00 -8.03
CA ASP A 131 -9.55 2.10 -8.60
C ASP A 131 -8.75 0.78 -8.52
N GLY A 132 -9.37 -0.28 -7.99
CA GLY A 132 -8.73 -1.60 -7.89
C GLY A 132 -8.01 -1.86 -6.57
N ILE A 133 -8.24 -1.06 -5.52
CA ILE A 133 -7.77 -1.34 -4.15
C ILE A 133 -8.61 -2.47 -3.53
N ASP A 134 -7.98 -3.38 -2.78
CA ASP A 134 -8.67 -4.47 -2.05
C ASP A 134 -9.03 -4.08 -0.61
N SER A 135 -8.26 -3.21 0.03
CA SER A 135 -8.53 -2.71 1.37
C SER A 135 -7.97 -1.32 1.60
N ILE A 136 -8.64 -0.52 2.43
CA ILE A 136 -8.25 0.87 2.72
C ILE A 136 -8.18 1.08 4.24
N GLY A 137 -7.04 1.57 4.73
CA GLY A 137 -6.87 2.03 6.11
C GLY A 137 -7.16 3.52 6.24
N VAL A 138 -8.03 3.94 7.16
CA VAL A 138 -8.34 5.36 7.43
C VAL A 138 -8.28 5.64 8.93
N SER A 139 -7.84 6.84 9.35
CA SER A 139 -7.72 7.21 10.76
C SER A 139 -8.63 8.38 11.14
N GLY A 140 -9.70 8.10 11.88
CA GLY A 140 -10.68 9.11 12.30
C GLY A 140 -10.11 10.24 13.17
N HIS A 141 -9.07 9.99 13.98
CA HIS A 141 -8.48 11.03 14.84
C HIS A 141 -7.54 11.99 14.11
N LYS A 142 -7.19 11.75 12.84
CA LYS A 142 -6.28 12.64 12.11
C LYS A 142 -6.99 13.89 11.59
N MET A 143 -7.99 13.71 10.73
CA MET A 143 -8.71 14.86 10.13
C MET A 143 -9.94 15.29 10.91
N ILE A 144 -10.77 14.34 11.36
CA ILE A 144 -12.03 14.67 12.05
C ILE A 144 -11.78 15.11 13.50
N GLY A 145 -10.65 14.69 14.10
CA GLY A 145 -10.31 15.03 15.49
C GLY A 145 -11.21 14.32 16.50
N SER A 146 -11.01 13.00 16.64
CA SER A 146 -11.64 12.19 17.68
C SER A 146 -10.77 12.14 18.93
N PRO A 147 -11.35 12.24 20.15
CA PRO A 147 -10.64 11.94 21.39
C PRO A 147 -10.21 10.47 21.47
#